data_AF-A0A072PS05-F1
#
_entry.id   AF-A0A072PS05-F1
#
_cell.length_a   1.000
_cell.length_b   1.000
_cell.length_c   1.000
_cell.angle_alpha   90.00
_cell.angle_beta   90.00
_cell.angle_gamma   90.00
#
_symmetry.space_group_name_H-M   'P 1'
#
loop_
_entity.id
_entity.type
_entity.pdbx_description
1 polymer ?
#
loop_
_entity_poly.entity_id
_entity_poly.type
_entity_poly.pdbx_seq_one_letter_code
_entity_poly.pdbx_strand_id
1 'polypeptide(L)'
;MTTFVTNHLKPYEALTSRLSSQPPESRGVGEHITRAIAAAGAAKIGILGRDEKRVQSAREKFTKEHPFTQFLGYSADIIDETAIAIMLKDFSVPDVLTSNAGVFPDDGPFISQDLKRWWLGFETNVLGTAVVTQK
;
A
#
# COMPACT_ATOMS: atom_id res chain seq x y z
N MET A 1 -30.33 10.29 6.89
CA MET A 1 -29.82 8.97 6.45
C MET A 1 -28.82 9.23 5.35
N THR A 2 -27.54 9.07 5.65
CA THR A 2 -26.45 9.46 4.73
C THR A 2 -25.93 8.20 4.06
N THR A 3 -26.22 8.02 2.79
CA THR A 3 -25.69 6.91 1.97
C THR A 3 -24.26 7.22 1.55
N PHE A 4 -23.29 6.65 2.26
CA PHE A 4 -21.85 6.80 2.00
C PHE A 4 -21.26 5.77 1.03
N VAL A 5 -22.10 5.04 0.27
CA VAL A 5 -21.60 4.01 -0.64
C VAL A 5 -22.17 4.25 -2.04
N THR A 6 -21.34 4.79 -2.93
CA THR A 6 -21.58 4.68 -4.36
C THR A 6 -21.26 3.25 -4.78
N ASN A 7 -22.27 2.39 -4.82
CA ASN A 7 -22.11 1.06 -5.43
C ASN A 7 -21.98 1.23 -6.94
N HIS A 8 -20.77 1.03 -7.46
CA HIS A 8 -20.46 1.13 -8.90
C HIS A 8 -21.03 -0.07 -9.67
N LEU A 9 -22.35 -0.07 -9.88
CA LEU A 9 -23.08 -1.14 -10.58
C LEU A 9 -23.03 -1.03 -12.10
N LYS A 10 -22.43 0.03 -12.66
CA LYS A 10 -22.24 0.23 -14.10
C LYS A 10 -20.74 0.31 -14.43
N PRO A 11 -20.27 -0.30 -15.53
CA PRO A 11 -18.89 -0.13 -16.00
C PRO A 11 -18.61 1.34 -16.29
N TYR A 12 -17.46 1.85 -15.84
CA TYR A 12 -16.98 3.18 -16.22
C TYR A 12 -16.67 3.23 -17.71
N GLU A 13 -16.89 4.37 -18.38
CA GLU A 13 -16.51 4.55 -19.79
C GLU A 13 -15.03 4.22 -20.05
N ALA A 14 -14.14 4.55 -19.10
CA ALA A 14 -12.72 4.20 -19.14
C ALA A 14 -12.44 2.68 -19.15
N LEU A 15 -13.42 1.84 -18.76
CA LEU A 15 -13.37 0.38 -18.79
C LEU A 15 -14.13 -0.23 -19.97
N THR A 16 -14.81 0.59 -20.78
CA THR A 16 -15.59 0.13 -21.95
C THR A 16 -14.77 0.06 -23.24
N SER A 17 -13.71 0.86 -23.36
CA SER A 17 -12.67 0.61 -24.35
C SER A 17 -11.76 -0.50 -23.84
N ARG A 18 -11.58 -1.60 -24.60
CA ARG A 18 -10.59 -2.63 -24.30
C ARG A 18 -9.28 -1.91 -23.94
N LEU A 19 -8.85 -2.05 -22.68
CA LEU A 19 -7.58 -1.52 -22.21
C LEU A 19 -6.52 -1.94 -23.23
N SER A 20 -5.97 -0.96 -23.95
CA SER A 20 -4.70 -1.14 -24.65
C SER A 20 -3.75 -1.74 -23.63
N SER A 21 -3.00 -2.76 -24.04
CA SER A 21 -2.06 -3.58 -23.26
C SER A 21 -0.98 -2.76 -22.53
N GLN A 22 -1.37 -1.89 -21.62
CA GLN A 22 -0.50 -1.27 -20.65
C GLN A 22 -0.20 -2.34 -19.61
N PRO A 23 1.09 -2.68 -19.39
CA PRO A 23 1.44 -3.54 -18.29
C PRO A 23 0.86 -2.92 -17.01
N PRO A 24 0.31 -3.72 -16.08
CA PRO A 24 -0.17 -3.18 -14.82
C PRO A 24 0.98 -2.43 -14.17
N GLU A 25 0.87 -1.10 -14.06
CA GLU A 25 1.74 -0.36 -13.16
C GLU A 25 1.38 -0.85 -11.76
N SER A 26 2.09 -1.86 -11.27
CA SER A 26 1.90 -2.47 -9.95
C SER A 26 2.20 -1.50 -8.80
N ARG A 27 2.47 -0.23 -9.14
CA ARG A 27 2.78 0.88 -8.25
C ARG A 27 1.65 1.90 -8.38
N GLY A 28 0.82 2.02 -7.34
CA GLY A 28 -0.25 3.02 -7.32
C GLY A 28 -1.47 2.61 -6.51
N VAL A 29 -1.74 1.31 -6.38
CA VAL A 29 -2.88 0.79 -5.60
C VAL A 29 -2.85 1.34 -4.17
N GLY A 30 -1.69 1.31 -3.52
CA GLY A 30 -1.51 1.90 -2.18
C GLY A 30 -1.86 3.40 -2.13
N GLU A 31 -1.53 4.20 -3.15
CA GLU A 31 -1.91 5.61 -3.19
C GLU A 31 -3.42 5.80 -3.31
N HIS A 32 -4.08 5.01 -4.15
CA HIS A 32 -5.53 5.07 -4.32
C HIS A 32 -6.27 4.65 -3.05
N ILE A 33 -5.80 3.61 -2.35
CA ILE A 33 -6.34 3.20 -1.06
C ILE A 33 -6.17 4.33 -0.03
N THR A 34 -4.97 4.92 0.06
CA THR A 34 -4.72 6.05 0.97
C THR A 34 -5.68 7.22 0.73
N ARG A 35 -5.90 7.61 -0.54
CA ARG A 35 -6.88 8.66 -0.88
C ARG A 35 -8.30 8.27 -0.50
N ALA A 36 -8.71 7.03 -0.76
CA ALA A 36 -10.04 6.56 -0.43
C ALA A 36 -10.30 6.59 1.08
N ILE A 37 -9.34 6.12 1.89
CA ILE A 37 -9.42 6.14 3.35
C ILE A 37 -9.41 7.58 3.88
N ALA A 38 -8.58 8.46 3.32
CA ALA A 38 -8.57 9.88 3.68
C ALA A 38 -9.89 10.58 3.34
N ALA A 39 -10.43 10.33 2.14
CA ALA A 39 -11.72 10.86 1.71
C ALA A 39 -12.89 10.34 2.54
N ALA A 40 -12.78 9.14 3.12
CA ALA A 40 -13.74 8.59 4.08
C ALA A 40 -13.67 9.24 5.48
N GLY A 41 -12.74 10.17 5.70
CA GLY A 41 -12.64 10.93 6.95
C GLY A 41 -11.74 10.29 8.01
N ALA A 42 -10.80 9.44 7.62
CA ALA A 42 -9.80 8.92 8.56
C ALA A 42 -9.01 10.07 9.21
N ALA A 43 -8.93 10.04 10.54
CA ALA A 43 -8.24 11.09 11.30
C ALA A 43 -6.71 11.00 11.14
N LYS A 44 -6.16 9.79 10.97
CA LYS A 44 -4.72 9.53 10.89
C LYS A 44 -4.41 8.37 9.95
N ILE A 45 -3.39 8.50 9.11
CA ILE A 45 -2.93 7.45 8.19
C ILE A 45 -1.40 7.33 8.25
N GLY A 46 -0.90 6.11 8.44
CA GLY A 46 0.52 5.78 8.39
C GLY A 46 0.91 5.27 6.99
N ILE A 47 1.94 5.87 6.40
CA ILE A 47 2.50 5.47 5.11
C ILE A 47 3.83 4.77 5.38
N LEU A 48 3.92 3.50 5.00
CA LEU A 48 5.09 2.67 5.21
C LEU A 48 5.74 2.30 3.87
N GLY A 49 7.06 2.41 3.80
CA GLY A 49 7.84 1.94 2.66
C GLY A 49 9.34 1.95 2.95
N ARG A 50 10.14 1.40 2.04
CA ARG A 50 11.61 1.29 2.22
C ARG A 50 12.40 2.52 1.77
N ASP A 51 11.83 3.29 0.84
CA ASP A 51 12.47 4.48 0.28
C ASP A 51 11.93 5.71 1.02
N GLU A 52 12.75 6.23 1.94
CA GLU A 52 12.40 7.39 2.77
C GLU A 52 11.96 8.60 1.93
N LYS A 53 12.69 8.92 0.85
CA LYS A 53 12.37 10.09 0.02
C LYS A 53 11.00 9.96 -0.61
N ARG A 54 10.65 8.76 -1.09
CA ARG A 54 9.33 8.49 -1.64
C ARG A 54 8.24 8.52 -0.58
N VAL A 55 8.49 7.96 0.60
CA VAL A 55 7.54 7.99 1.72
C VAL A 55 7.25 9.42 2.15
N GLN A 56 8.28 10.26 2.32
CA GLN A 56 8.09 11.66 2.71
C GLN A 56 7.40 12.47 1.60
N SER A 57 7.76 12.23 0.34
CA SER A 57 7.08 12.86 -0.80
C SER A 57 5.59 12.50 -0.87
N ALA A 58 5.26 11.22 -0.62
CA ALA A 58 3.86 10.76 -0.55
C ALA A 58 3.12 11.40 0.63
N ARG A 59 3.75 11.47 1.81
CA ARG A 59 3.19 12.16 2.98
C ARG A 59 2.85 13.61 2.66
N GLU A 60 3.79 14.38 2.13
CA GLU A 60 3.58 15.79 1.79
C GLU A 60 2.48 15.99 0.74
N LYS A 61 2.45 15.11 -0.27
CA LYS A 61 1.42 15.08 -1.29
C LYS A 61 0.03 14.87 -0.68
N PHE A 62 -0.15 13.84 0.15
CA PHE A 62 -1.45 13.56 0.75
C PHE A 62 -1.87 14.59 1.80
N THR A 63 -0.95 15.16 2.56
CA THR A 63 -1.26 16.28 3.47
C THR A 63 -1.83 17.49 2.71
N LYS A 64 -1.34 17.77 1.50
CA LYS A 64 -1.89 18.84 0.64
C LYS A 64 -3.25 18.47 0.06
N GLU A 65 -3.44 17.22 -0.35
CA GLU A 65 -4.71 16.72 -0.92
C GLU A 65 -5.83 16.61 0.15
N HIS A 66 -5.47 16.28 1.39
CA HIS A 66 -6.41 15.99 2.49
C HIS A 66 -5.97 16.66 3.81
N PRO A 67 -6.17 17.99 3.97
CA PRO A 67 -5.63 18.77 5.09
C PRO A 67 -6.22 18.42 6.47
N PHE A 68 -7.34 17.68 6.53
CA PHE A 68 -7.98 17.26 7.77
C PHE A 68 -7.52 15.88 8.26
N THR A 69 -6.71 15.16 7.48
CA THR A 69 -6.13 13.86 7.84
C THR A 69 -4.67 14.04 8.22
N GLN A 70 -4.27 13.50 9.37
CA GLN A 70 -2.87 13.47 9.78
C GLN A 70 -2.13 12.34 9.06
N PHE A 71 -1.13 12.67 8.24
CA PHE A 71 -0.27 11.67 7.59
C PHE A 71 1.07 11.53 8.30
N LEU A 72 1.45 10.28 8.61
CA LEU A 72 2.76 9.92 9.16
C LEU A 72 3.51 9.08 8.14
N GLY A 73 4.82 9.29 8.01
CA GLY A 73 5.66 8.62 7.04
C GLY A 73 6.76 7.81 7.72
N TYR A 74 6.79 6.50 7.49
CA TYR A 74 7.71 5.55 8.09
C TYR A 74 8.58 4.88 7.03
N SER A 75 9.89 4.98 7.20
CA SER A 75 10.86 4.27 6.36
C SER A 75 11.30 2.99 7.06
N ALA A 76 10.77 1.84 6.63
CA ALA A 76 11.15 0.52 7.15
C ALA A 76 10.84 -0.59 6.14
N ASP A 77 11.53 -1.72 6.28
CA ASP A 77 11.17 -2.96 5.59
C ASP A 77 10.14 -3.73 6.40
N ILE A 78 9.12 -4.28 5.75
CA ILE A 78 8.03 -4.99 6.43
C ILE A 78 8.47 -6.33 7.02
N ILE A 79 9.65 -6.83 6.62
CA ILE A 79 10.26 -8.03 7.22
C ILE A 79 11.13 -7.70 8.43
N ASP A 80 11.43 -6.42 8.70
CA ASP A 80 12.19 -6.02 9.89
C ASP A 80 11.25 -5.87 11.09
N GLU A 81 11.14 -6.94 11.87
CA GLU A 81 10.28 -6.97 13.06
C GLU A 81 10.56 -5.84 14.05
N THR A 82 11.83 -5.45 14.20
CA THR A 82 12.21 -4.42 15.17
C THR A 82 11.76 -3.06 14.68
N ALA A 83 12.00 -2.75 13.41
CA ALA A 83 11.56 -1.50 12.81
C ALA A 83 10.02 -1.38 12.80
N ILE A 84 9.31 -2.48 12.51
CA ILE A 84 7.84 -2.52 12.57
C ILE A 84 7.32 -2.31 13.98
N ALA A 85 7.92 -2.94 14.99
CA ALA A 85 7.53 -2.73 16.39
C ALA A 85 7.73 -1.26 16.83
N ILE A 86 8.85 -0.63 16.43
CA ILE A 86 9.11 0.79 16.71
C ILE A 86 8.07 1.68 16.02
N MET A 87 7.76 1.40 14.74
CA MET A 87 6.77 2.13 13.98
C MET A 87 5.37 2.04 14.60
N LEU A 88 4.91 0.83 14.95
CA LEU A 88 3.60 0.63 15.57
C LEU A 88 3.50 1.28 16.95
N LYS A 89 4.61 1.33 17.70
CA LYS A 89 4.64 2.06 18.98
C LYS A 89 4.46 3.57 18.80
N ASP A 90 5.03 4.15 17.74
CA ASP A 90 4.84 5.56 17.40
C ASP A 90 3.44 5.84 16.82
N PHE A 91 2.97 5.00 15.90
CA PHE A 91 1.67 5.15 15.26
C PHE A 91 0.48 4.90 16.20
N SER A 92 0.67 3.99 17.18
CA SER A 92 -0.37 3.28 17.94
C SER A 92 -1.04 2.16 17.13
N VAL A 93 -1.95 1.40 17.74
CA VAL A 93 -2.67 0.31 17.06
C VAL A 93 -3.59 0.90 15.98
N PRO A 94 -3.46 0.47 14.70
CA PRO A 94 -4.34 0.92 13.63
C PRO A 94 -5.71 0.23 13.70
N ASP A 95 -6.79 0.97 13.42
CA ASP A 95 -8.12 0.38 13.24
C ASP A 95 -8.24 -0.43 11.94
N VAL A 96 -7.47 -0.02 10.92
CA VAL A 96 -7.44 -0.64 9.60
C VAL A 96 -5.98 -0.81 9.17
N LEU A 97 -5.59 -2.05 8.90
CA LEU A 97 -4.30 -2.39 8.30
C LEU A 97 -4.48 -2.76 6.83
N THR A 98 -3.71 -2.12 5.94
CA THR A 98 -3.73 -2.44 4.51
C THR A 98 -2.43 -3.13 4.10
N SER A 99 -2.45 -4.46 4.01
CA SER A 99 -1.30 -5.25 3.54
C SER A 99 -1.14 -5.17 2.02
N ASN A 100 -0.52 -4.08 1.56
CA ASN A 100 -0.31 -3.80 0.14
C ASN A 100 1.15 -3.93 -0.31
N ALA A 101 2.11 -3.95 0.61
CA ALA A 101 3.51 -4.10 0.25
C ALA A 101 3.74 -5.45 -0.43
N GLY A 102 4.24 -5.41 -1.66
CA GLY A 102 4.46 -6.61 -2.45
C GLY A 102 5.50 -6.42 -3.54
N VAL A 103 6.22 -7.49 -3.85
CA VAL A 103 7.19 -7.55 -4.94
C VAL A 103 6.89 -8.75 -5.84
N PHE A 104 7.09 -8.52 -7.13
CA PHE A 104 7.09 -9.53 -8.18
C PHE A 104 8.45 -9.43 -8.86
N PRO A 105 9.46 -10.17 -8.34
CA PRO A 105 10.85 -9.95 -8.70
C PRO A 105 11.18 -10.20 -10.18
N ASP A 106 10.35 -11.00 -10.86
CA ASP A 106 10.51 -11.43 -12.25
C ASP A 106 9.12 -11.86 -12.80
N ASP A 107 8.87 -11.57 -14.06
CA ASP A 107 7.62 -11.77 -14.81
C ASP A 107 7.74 -12.83 -15.93
N GLY A 108 8.88 -13.50 -16.04
CA GLY A 108 9.16 -14.54 -17.02
C GLY A 108 8.62 -15.94 -16.66
N PRO A 109 8.81 -16.93 -17.55
CA PRO A 109 8.40 -18.32 -17.29
C PRO A 109 9.02 -18.88 -16.01
N PHE A 110 8.27 -19.70 -15.27
CA PHE A 110 8.76 -20.30 -14.00
C PHE A 110 10.09 -21.07 -14.18
N ILE A 111 10.22 -21.79 -15.29
CA ILE A 111 11.41 -22.60 -15.61
C ILE A 111 12.70 -21.78 -15.77
N SER A 112 12.61 -20.46 -15.97
CA SER A 112 13.76 -19.56 -16.13
C SER A 112 14.00 -18.67 -14.91
N GLN A 113 13.23 -18.83 -13.84
CA GLN A 113 13.32 -17.98 -12.65
C GLN A 113 14.59 -18.25 -11.85
N ASP A 114 15.20 -17.19 -11.32
CA ASP A 114 16.15 -17.31 -10.20
C ASP A 114 15.36 -17.56 -8.91
N LEU A 115 15.44 -18.78 -8.37
CA LEU A 115 14.71 -19.17 -7.16
C LEU A 115 15.07 -18.33 -5.93
N LYS A 116 16.31 -17.82 -5.81
CA LYS A 116 16.68 -16.94 -4.70
C LYS A 116 15.95 -15.60 -4.81
N ARG A 117 15.86 -15.07 -6.03
CA ARG A 117 15.16 -13.82 -6.30
C ARG A 117 13.65 -14.00 -6.18
N TRP A 118 13.10 -15.11 -6.67
CA TRP A 118 11.69 -15.48 -6.55
C TRP A 118 11.24 -15.57 -5.09
N TRP A 119 12.09 -16.12 -4.22
CA TRP A 119 11.81 -16.26 -2.79
C TRP A 119 11.55 -14.91 -2.08
N LEU A 120 12.08 -13.80 -2.60
CA LEU A 120 11.81 -12.45 -2.08
C LEU A 120 10.30 -12.12 -2.10
N GLY A 121 9.54 -12.71 -3.03
CA GLY A 121 8.08 -12.59 -3.06
C GLY A 121 7.42 -13.23 -1.84
N PHE A 122 7.92 -14.37 -1.36
CA PHE A 122 7.44 -15.00 -0.12
C PHE A 122 7.86 -14.20 1.11
N GLU A 123 9.12 -13.76 1.15
CA GLU A 123 9.62 -12.95 2.27
C GLU A 123 8.81 -11.65 2.42
N THR A 124 8.59 -10.93 1.32
CA THR A 124 7.87 -9.65 1.38
C THR A 124 6.37 -9.87 1.51
N ASN A 125 5.75 -10.59 0.57
CA ASN A 125 4.29 -10.58 0.43
C ASN A 125 3.61 -11.45 1.50
N VAL A 126 4.28 -12.52 1.95
CA VAL A 126 3.73 -13.47 2.92
C VAL A 126 4.29 -13.22 4.31
N LEU A 127 5.60 -13.35 4.50
CA LEU A 127 6.23 -13.18 5.82
C LEU A 127 6.07 -11.74 6.31
N GLY A 128 6.36 -10.73 5.48
CA GLY A 128 6.19 -9.34 5.89
C GLY A 128 4.75 -8.98 6.27
N THR A 129 3.74 -9.54 5.59
CA THR A 129 2.33 -9.41 6.00
C THR A 129 2.10 -10.02 7.40
N ALA A 130 2.66 -11.21 7.66
CA ALA A 130 2.54 -11.86 8.96
C ALA A 130 3.26 -11.07 10.08
N VAL A 131 4.46 -10.54 9.81
CA VAL A 131 5.24 -9.71 10.74
C VAL A 131 4.44 -8.50 11.20
N VAL A 132 3.80 -7.78 10.28
CA VAL A 132 3.00 -6.60 10.63
C VAL A 132 1.71 -6.98 11.36
N THR A 133 1.09 -8.11 11.01
CA THR A 133 -0.21 -8.53 11.58
C THR A 133 -0.10 -9.17 12.96
N GLN A 134 1.04 -9.78 13.30
CA GLN A 134 1.22 -10.47 14.58
C GLN A 134 1.37 -9.52 15.79
N LYS A 135 1.64 -8.24 15.55
CA LYS A 135 2.02 -7.27 16.59
C LYS A 135 0.84 -6.44 17.09
#